data_AF-A0A7Y4WLG7-F1
#
_entry.id   AF-A0A7Y4WLG7-F1
#
_cell.length_a   1.000
_cell.length_b   1.000
_cell.length_c   1.000
_cell.angle_alpha   90.00
_cell.angle_beta   90.00
_cell.angle_gamma   90.00
#
_symmetry.space_group_name_H-M   'P 1'
#
loop_
_entity.id
_entity.type
_entity.pdbx_description
1 polymer ?
#
loop_
_entity_poly.entity_id
_entity_poly.type
_entity_poly.pdbx_seq_one_letter_code
_entity_poly.pdbx_strand_id
1 'polypeptide(L)'
;MKVAIWDTYITTASGLVIHIDIVIPEEVKNEAAIYEYGKTYLKSISETGEIDADYCQYCHVEEPTEQMVDDINTQGFSIIRLEDIPKELPQSPNRRAMILHLRAHYKKYRFAKFKDIADSELLQIIQSL
;
A
#
# COMPACT_ATOMS: atom_id res chain seq x y z
N MET A 1 19.28 -4.52 13.47
CA MET A 1 18.30 -3.43 13.64
C MET A 1 16.92 -3.99 13.40
N LYS A 2 15.87 -3.39 13.93
CA LYS A 2 14.49 -3.76 13.59
C LYS A 2 13.88 -2.72 12.66
N VAL A 3 12.90 -3.13 11.86
CA VAL A 3 12.21 -2.24 10.93
C VAL A 3 10.71 -2.23 11.15
N ALA A 4 10.13 -1.04 11.06
CA ALA A 4 8.68 -0.84 11.01
C ALA A 4 8.21 -0.88 9.56
N ILE A 5 7.12 -1.60 9.32
CA ILE A 5 6.47 -1.75 8.03
C ILE A 5 5.23 -0.87 7.99
N TRP A 6 5.14 -0.01 6.98
CA TRP A 6 4.02 0.88 6.75
C TRP A 6 3.32 0.55 5.43
N ASP A 7 2.14 -0.06 5.54
CA ASP A 7 1.29 -0.44 4.42
C ASP A 7 0.75 0.83 3.76
N THR A 8 1.15 1.09 2.51
CA THR A 8 0.93 2.36 1.81
C THR A 8 0.30 2.16 0.44
N TYR A 9 -0.79 2.87 0.17
CA TYR A 9 -1.47 2.91 -1.13
C TYR A 9 -1.36 4.29 -1.74
N ILE A 10 -0.95 4.34 -3.01
CA ILE A 10 -0.76 5.59 -3.73
C ILE A 10 -1.64 5.59 -4.96
N THR A 11 -2.50 6.60 -5.08
CA THR A 11 -3.32 6.77 -6.29
C THR A 11 -2.59 7.69 -7.26
N THR A 12 -2.24 7.18 -8.44
CA THR A 12 -1.60 7.98 -9.49
C THR A 12 -2.63 8.83 -10.23
N ALA A 13 -2.17 9.80 -11.04
CA ALA A 13 -3.04 10.62 -11.87
C ALA A 13 -3.92 9.82 -12.87
N SER A 14 -3.50 8.61 -13.28
CA SER A 14 -4.31 7.74 -14.14
C SER A 14 -5.40 6.97 -13.39
N GLY A 15 -5.38 7.00 -12.05
CA GLY A 15 -6.25 6.21 -11.18
C GLY A 15 -5.74 4.79 -10.94
N LEU A 16 -4.53 4.45 -11.40
CA LEU A 16 -3.82 3.26 -10.92
C LEU A 16 -3.50 3.45 -9.44
N VAL A 17 -3.70 2.41 -8.63
CA VAL A 17 -3.29 2.40 -7.24
C VAL A 17 -2.08 1.50 -7.07
N ILE A 18 -0.95 2.06 -6.62
CA ILE A 18 0.26 1.32 -6.32
C ILE A 18 0.25 1.00 -4.84
N HIS A 19 0.33 -0.28 -4.50
CA HIS A 19 0.46 -0.77 -3.14
C HIS A 19 1.94 -1.06 -2.85
N ILE A 20 2.48 -0.37 -1.84
CA ILE A 20 3.86 -0.52 -1.39
C ILE A 20 3.91 -0.64 0.12
N ASP A 21 4.97 -1.27 0.63
CA ASP A 21 5.38 -1.13 2.01
C ASP A 21 6.55 -0.15 2.09
N ILE A 22 6.42 0.84 2.98
CA ILE A 22 7.53 1.72 3.37
C ILE A 22 8.19 1.10 4.60
N VAL A 23 9.48 0.77 4.47
CA VAL A 23 10.27 0.08 5.49
C VAL A 23 11.28 1.07 6.07
N ILE A 24 11.21 1.29 7.38
CA ILE A 24 12.06 2.26 8.09
C ILE A 24 12.59 1.65 9.39
N PRO A 25 13.67 2.18 9.98
CA PRO A 25 14.07 1.80 11.33
C PRO A 25 12.90 1.97 12.33
N GLU A 26 12.70 1.00 13.22
CA GLU A 26 11.62 1.02 14.23
C GLU A 26 11.64 2.30 15.10
N GLU A 27 12.81 2.91 15.27
CA GLU A 27 13.01 4.10 16.07
C GLU A 27 12.40 5.36 15.42
N VAL A 28 12.15 5.33 14.10
CA VAL A 28 11.54 6.44 13.35
C VAL A 28 10.03 6.41 13.51
N LYS A 29 9.49 7.37 14.28
CA LYS A 29 8.04 7.48 14.56
C LYS A 29 7.37 8.70 13.94
N ASN A 30 8.11 9.49 13.17
CA ASN A 30 7.58 10.70 12.56
C ASN A 30 6.82 10.37 11.27
N GLU A 31 5.49 10.34 11.35
CA GLU A 31 4.59 10.09 10.21
C GLU A 31 4.83 11.03 9.03
N ALA A 32 5.16 12.31 9.29
CA ALA A 32 5.45 13.25 8.22
C ALA A 32 6.70 12.84 7.42
N ALA A 33 7.72 12.28 8.07
CA ALA A 33 8.92 11.76 7.38
C ALA A 33 8.57 10.55 6.51
N ILE A 34 7.67 9.70 6.99
CA ILE A 34 7.20 8.50 6.27
C ILE A 34 6.47 8.89 4.98
N TYR A 35 5.60 9.91 5.05
CA TYR A 35 4.93 10.43 3.86
C TYR A 35 5.91 11.02 2.84
N GLU A 36 6.97 11.68 3.30
CA GLU A 36 8.01 12.19 2.40
C GLU A 36 8.84 11.07 1.74
N TYR A 37 9.05 9.93 2.41
CA TYR A 37 9.67 8.75 1.78
C TYR A 37 8.81 8.20 0.64
N GLY A 38 7.51 8.06 0.85
CA GLY A 38 6.59 7.64 -0.21
C GLY A 38 6.61 8.61 -1.40
N LYS A 39 6.61 9.92 -1.16
CA LYS A 39 6.71 10.94 -2.23
C LYS A 39 8.05 10.86 -2.97
N THR A 40 9.12 10.57 -2.25
CA THR A 40 10.47 10.38 -2.83
C THR A 40 10.48 9.16 -3.75
N TYR A 41 9.83 8.06 -3.34
CA TYR A 41 9.67 6.88 -4.18
C TYR A 41 8.89 7.20 -5.47
N LEU A 42 7.76 7.91 -5.41
CA LEU A 42 7.00 8.28 -6.61
C LEU A 42 7.83 9.05 -7.64
N LYS A 43 8.63 10.02 -7.16
CA LYS A 43 9.56 10.76 -8.02
C LYS A 43 10.57 9.84 -8.71
N SER A 44 11.06 8.81 -8.03
CA SER A 44 12.03 7.86 -8.60
C SER A 44 11.46 7.01 -9.75
N ILE A 45 10.15 6.73 -9.72
CA ILE A 45 9.45 5.99 -10.78
C ILE A 45 8.77 6.91 -11.80
N SER A 46 9.03 8.22 -11.74
CA SER A 46 8.43 9.26 -12.60
C SER A 46 6.90 9.28 -12.56
N GLU A 47 6.30 8.83 -11.46
CA GLU A 47 4.87 8.88 -11.22
C GLU A 47 4.50 10.10 -10.39
N THR A 48 3.28 10.58 -10.59
CA THR A 48 2.67 11.61 -9.74
C THR A 48 1.41 11.04 -9.13
N GLY A 49 1.19 11.32 -7.85
CA GLY A 49 0.07 10.75 -7.12
C GLY A 49 -0.07 11.36 -5.74
N GLU A 50 -1.20 11.07 -5.13
CA GLU A 50 -1.49 11.48 -3.76
C GLU A 50 -1.21 10.32 -2.81
N ILE A 51 -0.41 10.62 -1.79
CA ILE A 51 -0.25 9.79 -0.60
C ILE A 51 -1.10 10.47 0.45
N ASP A 52 -2.32 10.00 0.61
CA ASP A 52 -3.20 10.46 1.68
C ASP A 52 -2.86 9.70 2.97
N ALA A 53 -2.87 10.41 4.11
CA ALA A 53 -2.57 9.86 5.42
C ALA A 53 -3.47 8.66 5.78
N ASP A 54 -4.71 8.63 5.27
CA ASP A 54 -5.64 7.50 5.43
C ASP A 54 -5.16 6.22 4.71
N TYR A 55 -4.17 6.34 3.83
CA TYR A 55 -3.69 5.27 2.94
C TYR A 55 -2.32 4.73 3.33
N CYS A 56 -1.73 5.22 4.43
CA CYS A 56 -0.44 4.77 4.94
C CYS A 56 -0.57 4.47 6.44
N GLN A 57 -0.48 3.19 6.80
CA GLN A 57 -0.70 2.73 8.17
C GLN A 57 0.44 1.83 8.65
N TYR A 58 0.90 2.07 9.88
CA TYR A 58 1.80 1.14 10.57
C TYR A 58 1.14 -0.25 10.67
N CYS A 59 1.85 -1.27 10.18
CA CYS A 59 1.39 -2.65 10.18
C CYS A 59 2.02 -3.43 11.34
N HIS A 60 3.34 -3.63 11.29
CA HIS A 60 4.10 -4.42 12.27
C HIS A 60 5.59 -4.06 12.23
N VAL A 61 6.35 -4.70 13.13
CA VAL A 61 7.82 -4.68 13.12
C VAL A 61 8.34 -6.07 12.80
N GLU A 62 9.40 -6.13 12.00
CA GLU A 62 10.07 -7.38 11.63
C GLU A 62 11.60 -7.24 11.60
N GLU A 63 12.28 -8.38 11.45
CA GLU A 63 13.71 -8.43 11.18
C GLU A 63 13.93 -8.14 9.68
N PRO A 64 14.75 -7.14 9.34
CA PRO A 64 14.95 -6.76 7.95
C PRO A 64 15.80 -7.79 7.19
N THR A 65 15.59 -7.85 5.88
CA THR A 65 16.51 -8.53 4.97
C THR A 65 17.79 -7.72 4.78
N GLU A 66 18.87 -8.34 4.29
CA GLU A 66 20.12 -7.62 4.00
C GLU A 66 19.90 -6.44 3.04
N GLN A 67 19.07 -6.63 2.00
CA GLN A 67 18.74 -5.55 1.05
C GLN A 67 18.06 -4.36 1.74
N MET A 68 17.12 -4.62 2.65
CA MET A 68 16.47 -3.54 3.39
C MET A 68 17.46 -2.76 4.25
N VAL A 69 18.40 -3.47 4.90
CA VAL A 69 19.44 -2.83 5.71
C VAL A 69 20.32 -1.94 4.84
N ASP A 70 20.74 -2.42 3.67
CA ASP A 70 21.57 -1.66 2.73
C ASP A 70 20.85 -0.42 2.19
N ASP A 71 19.60 -0.57 1.78
CA ASP A 71 18.76 0.55 1.33
C ASP A 71 18.60 1.58 2.45
N ILE A 72 18.25 1.15 3.66
CA ILE A 72 18.05 2.05 4.80
C ILE A 72 19.34 2.78 5.16
N ASN A 73 20.48 2.09 5.16
CA ASN A 73 21.77 2.73 5.42
C ASN A 73 22.16 3.77 4.34
N THR A 74 21.71 3.55 3.10
CA THR A 74 22.05 4.41 1.96
C THR A 74 21.15 5.63 1.85
N GLN A 75 19.84 5.47 2.04
CA GLN A 75 18.84 6.52 1.76
C GLN A 75 17.81 6.73 2.89
N GLY A 76 17.90 5.98 3.99
CA GLY A 76 17.07 6.15 5.19
C GLY A 76 15.78 5.32 5.22
N PHE A 77 15.40 4.68 4.12
CA PHE A 77 14.22 3.83 3.99
C PHE A 77 14.40 2.80 2.88
N SER A 78 13.65 1.69 2.94
CA SER A 78 13.49 0.74 1.83
C SER A 78 12.03 0.73 1.38
N ILE A 79 11.77 0.37 0.12
CA ILE A 79 10.43 0.26 -0.45
C ILE A 79 10.24 -1.13 -1.02
N ILE A 80 9.16 -1.78 -0.61
CA ILE A 80 8.70 -3.03 -1.23
C ILE A 80 7.47 -2.70 -2.05
N ARG A 81 7.55 -2.87 -3.38
CA ARG A 81 6.37 -2.76 -4.23
C ARG A 81 5.63 -4.09 -4.22
N LEU A 82 4.35 -4.06 -3.87
CA LEU A 82 3.53 -5.26 -3.71
C LEU A 82 2.61 -5.48 -4.91
N GLU A 83 1.81 -4.48 -5.27
CA GLU A 83 0.78 -4.61 -6.31
C GLU A 83 0.56 -3.32 -7.10
N ASP A 84 0.20 -3.49 -8.37
CA ASP A 84 -0.34 -2.43 -9.23
C ASP A 84 -1.82 -2.72 -9.50
N ILE A 85 -2.70 -1.93 -8.90
CA ILE A 85 -4.13 -2.20 -8.87
C ILE A 85 -4.83 -1.24 -9.85
N PRO A 86 -5.39 -1.75 -10.96
CA PRO A 86 -6.03 -0.91 -11.96
C PRO A 86 -7.24 -0.16 -11.39
N LYS A 87 -7.55 0.98 -12.01
CA LYS A 87 -8.74 1.78 -11.69
C LYS A 87 -10.02 0.97 -11.81
N GLU A 88 -10.12 0.20 -12.88
CA GLU A 88 -11.31 -0.60 -13.20
C GLU A 88 -11.09 -2.07 -12.86
N LEU A 89 -12.14 -2.68 -12.32
CA LEU A 89 -12.15 -4.11 -12.05
C LEU A 89 -12.35 -4.88 -13.38
N PRO A 90 -11.62 -5.99 -13.63
CA PRO A 90 -11.82 -6.79 -14.83
C PRO A 90 -13.23 -7.39 -14.87
N GLN A 91 -13.75 -7.67 -16.09
CA GLN A 91 -15.12 -8.16 -16.28
C GLN A 91 -15.45 -9.47 -15.54
N SER A 92 -14.46 -10.35 -15.37
CA SER A 92 -14.58 -11.61 -14.63
C SER A 92 -13.55 -11.63 -13.50
N PRO A 93 -13.77 -10.87 -12.41
CA PRO A 93 -12.80 -10.74 -11.36
C PRO A 93 -12.80 -11.99 -10.48
N ASN A 94 -11.61 -12.46 -10.13
CA ASN A 94 -11.46 -13.45 -9.07
C ASN A 94 -11.51 -12.77 -7.69
N ARG A 95 -11.59 -13.57 -6.62
CA ARG A 95 -11.62 -13.08 -5.23
C ARG A 95 -10.50 -12.08 -4.90
N ARG A 96 -9.27 -12.35 -5.34
CA ARG A 96 -8.12 -11.46 -5.09
C ARG A 96 -8.32 -10.11 -5.76
N ALA A 97 -8.74 -10.09 -7.03
CA ALA A 97 -9.01 -8.85 -7.76
C ALA A 97 -10.10 -8.01 -7.08
N MET A 98 -11.17 -8.66 -6.62
CA MET A 98 -12.23 -7.99 -5.86
C MET A 98 -11.72 -7.34 -4.57
N ILE A 99 -10.96 -8.11 -3.76
CA ILE A 99 -10.39 -7.60 -2.51
C ILE A 99 -9.41 -6.46 -2.78
N LEU A 100 -8.51 -6.61 -3.76
CA LEU A 100 -7.55 -5.56 -4.10
C LEU A 100 -8.26 -4.30 -4.59
N HIS A 101 -9.30 -4.42 -5.42
CA HIS A 101 -10.08 -3.27 -5.87
C HIS A 101 -10.79 -2.56 -4.71
N LEU A 102 -11.43 -3.32 -3.80
CA LEU A 102 -12.04 -2.77 -2.60
C LEU A 102 -11.01 -2.04 -1.74
N ARG A 103 -9.84 -2.67 -1.53
CA ARG A 103 -8.77 -2.06 -0.76
C ARG A 103 -8.25 -0.81 -1.41
N ALA A 104 -7.99 -0.83 -2.72
CA ALA A 104 -7.39 0.25 -3.49
C ALA A 104 -8.29 1.49 -3.62
N HIS A 105 -9.58 1.31 -3.83
CA HIS A 105 -10.43 2.42 -4.27
C HIS A 105 -11.40 2.91 -3.18
N TYR A 106 -11.51 2.20 -2.05
CA TYR A 106 -12.49 2.52 -1.02
C TYR A 106 -11.87 2.49 0.37
N LYS A 107 -11.72 3.69 0.98
CA LYS A 107 -11.10 3.89 2.31
C LYS A 107 -11.62 2.91 3.38
N LYS A 108 -12.94 2.71 3.43
CA LYS A 108 -13.61 1.81 4.39
C LYS A 108 -13.09 0.36 4.34
N TYR A 109 -12.61 -0.08 3.19
CA TYR A 109 -12.29 -1.49 2.93
C TYR A 109 -10.79 -1.79 2.89
N ARG A 110 -9.94 -0.76 2.92
CA ARG A 110 -8.48 -0.87 2.81
C ARG A 110 -7.84 -1.87 3.77
N PHE A 111 -8.19 -1.78 5.05
CA PHE A 111 -7.68 -2.67 6.09
C PHE A 111 -8.75 -3.66 6.59
N ALA A 112 -9.85 -3.81 5.83
CA ALA A 112 -10.92 -4.71 6.20
C ALA A 112 -10.49 -6.18 6.07
N LYS A 113 -11.01 -7.00 6.98
CA LYS A 113 -10.83 -8.46 6.96
C LYS A 113 -11.93 -9.08 6.11
N PHE A 114 -11.55 -9.68 5.00
CA PHE A 114 -12.48 -10.35 4.08
C PHE A 114 -12.55 -11.87 4.28
N LYS A 115 -11.82 -12.45 5.24
CA LYS A 115 -11.66 -13.90 5.39
C LYS A 115 -12.99 -14.65 5.43
N ASP A 116 -13.99 -14.09 6.10
CA ASP A 116 -15.28 -14.73 6.36
C ASP A 116 -16.39 -14.28 5.40
N ILE A 117 -16.07 -13.45 4.41
CA ILE A 117 -17.02 -12.90 3.43
C ILE A 117 -17.01 -13.79 2.17
N ALA A 118 -18.18 -14.24 1.72
CA ALA A 118 -18.31 -15.07 0.52
C ALA A 118 -18.04 -14.28 -0.77
N ASP A 119 -17.64 -14.97 -1.85
CA ASP A 119 -17.37 -14.31 -3.15
C ASP A 119 -18.60 -13.59 -3.72
N SER A 120 -19.80 -14.18 -3.55
CA SER A 120 -21.06 -13.54 -3.95
C SER A 120 -21.36 -12.26 -3.18
N GLU A 121 -21.02 -12.23 -1.88
CA GLU A 121 -21.18 -11.06 -1.04
C GLU A 121 -20.17 -9.96 -1.39
N LEU A 122 -18.91 -10.32 -1.70
CA LEU A 122 -17.92 -9.37 -2.23
C LEU A 122 -18.41 -8.71 -3.53
N LEU A 123 -18.96 -9.48 -4.46
CA LEU A 123 -19.53 -8.95 -5.69
C LEU A 123 -20.69 -7.99 -5.41
N GLN A 124 -21.59 -8.34 -4.48
CA GLN A 124 -22.69 -7.47 -4.08
C GLN A 124 -22.20 -6.17 -3.47
N ILE A 125 -21.18 -6.22 -2.59
CA ILE A 125 -20.55 -5.02 -2.03
C ILE A 125 -20.04 -4.14 -3.16
N ILE A 126 -19.24 -4.70 -4.09
CA ILE A 126 -18.67 -3.95 -5.22
C ILE A 126 -19.77 -3.34 -6.10
N GLN A 127 -20.84 -4.07 -6.39
CA GLN A 127 -21.95 -3.59 -7.22
C GLN A 127 -22.81 -2.52 -6.53
N SER A 128 -22.68 -2.35 -5.21
CA SER A 128 -23.44 -1.38 -4.42
C SER A 128 -22.73 -0.06 -4.15
N LEU A 129 -21.45 0.05 -4.56
CA LEU A 129 -20.59 1.23 -4.38
C LEU A 129 -20.70 2.18 -5.57
#